data_AF-A0A2H9LNB8-F1
#
_entry.id   AF-A0A2H9LNB8-F1
#
_cell.length_a   1.000
_cell.length_b   1.000
_cell.length_c   1.000
_cell.angle_alpha   90.00
_cell.angle_beta   90.00
_cell.angle_gamma   90.00
#
_symmetry.space_group_name_H-M   'P 1'
#
loop_
_entity.id
_entity.type
_entity.pdbx_description
1 polymer ?
#
loop_
_entity_poly.entity_id
_entity_poly.type
_entity_poly.pdbx_seq_one_letter_code
_entity_poly.pdbx_strand_id
1 'polypeptide(L)'
;MAKKSVVSVLKTSPETYMNDYKKLMHLAGYKKWIKKSYETILKLNLSWSLFYPACSTPPWQLDAVLKTLTDDGYENLIPVENKTVVTNPWKGAKQNKWLPVLGKYGLRFTPLTGVEWVNYKPKGEMLALDELFQGTHKIPKIFMNKNVIHLPTQKTHGH
;
A
#
# COMPACT_ATOMS: atom_id res chain seq x y z
N MET A 1 -13.28 26.07 -6.61
CA MET A 1 -11.92 26.08 -6.01
C MET A 1 -11.43 24.66 -5.87
N ALA A 2 -10.19 24.36 -6.24
CA ALA A 2 -9.61 23.02 -6.03
C ALA A 2 -9.54 22.72 -4.52
N LYS A 3 -9.95 21.52 -4.12
CA LYS A 3 -9.91 21.08 -2.72
C LYS A 3 -8.44 20.90 -2.33
N LYS A 4 -7.97 21.59 -1.28
CA LYS A 4 -6.60 21.43 -0.78
C LYS A 4 -6.38 20.01 -0.23
N SER A 5 -5.19 19.46 -0.46
CA SER A 5 -4.78 18.17 0.14
C SER A 5 -4.80 18.26 1.66
N VAL A 6 -5.26 17.20 2.31
CA VAL A 6 -5.27 17.08 3.78
C VAL A 6 -4.07 16.24 4.20
N VAL A 7 -3.26 16.78 5.11
CA VAL A 7 -2.16 16.05 5.76
C VAL A 7 -2.49 15.96 7.24
N SER A 8 -2.40 14.75 7.80
CA SER A 8 -2.59 14.50 9.22
C SER A 8 -1.29 13.96 9.80
N VAL A 9 -0.91 14.48 10.97
CA VAL A 9 0.29 14.09 11.70
C VAL A 9 -0.09 13.90 13.16
N LEU A 10 0.39 12.83 13.77
CA LEU A 10 0.13 12.52 15.17
C LEU A 10 1.40 12.00 15.82
N LYS A 11 1.66 12.42 17.06
CA LYS A 11 2.68 11.79 17.91
C LYS A 11 2.10 10.46 18.43
N THR A 12 2.92 9.41 18.46
CA THR A 12 2.52 8.07 18.87
C THR A 12 3.54 7.44 19.82
N SER A 13 3.15 6.36 20.50
CA SER A 13 4.03 5.54 21.33
C SER A 13 3.74 4.04 21.12
N PRO A 14 4.64 3.14 21.56
CA PRO A 14 4.43 1.69 21.47
C PRO A 14 3.14 1.20 22.16
N GLU A 15 2.65 1.92 23.16
CA GLU A 15 1.46 1.57 23.92
C GLU A 15 0.17 1.99 23.20
N THR A 16 0.22 3.03 22.37
CA THR A 16 -0.98 3.65 21.77
C THR A 16 -1.07 3.54 20.25
N TYR A 17 -0.04 3.04 19.57
CA TYR A 17 0.06 3.07 18.10
C TYR A 17 -1.20 2.55 17.38
N MET A 18 -1.84 1.50 17.88
CA MET A 18 -3.06 0.95 17.28
C MET A 18 -4.19 1.98 17.22
N ASN A 19 -4.44 2.67 18.34
CA ASN A 19 -5.47 3.69 18.44
C ASN A 19 -5.05 4.98 17.71
N ASP A 20 -3.75 5.29 17.72
CA ASP A 20 -3.20 6.47 17.08
C ASP A 20 -3.32 6.39 15.55
N TYR A 21 -3.06 5.23 14.94
CA TYR A 21 -3.30 5.01 13.51
C TYR A 21 -4.79 5.14 13.15
N LYS A 22 -5.69 4.60 13.98
CA LYS A 22 -7.14 4.76 13.80
C LYS A 22 -7.52 6.24 13.77
N LYS A 23 -7.09 7.00 14.78
CA LYS A 23 -7.28 8.46 14.84
C LYS A 23 -6.67 9.17 13.63
N LEU A 24 -5.44 8.83 13.25
CA LEU A 24 -4.72 9.43 12.13
C LEU A 24 -5.50 9.24 10.81
N MET A 25 -5.98 8.03 10.55
CA MET A 25 -6.78 7.73 9.36
C MET A 25 -8.10 8.51 9.36
N HIS A 26 -8.78 8.59 10.50
CA HIS A 26 -10.04 9.34 10.64
C HIS A 26 -9.83 10.85 10.47
N LEU A 27 -8.74 11.42 11.02
CA LEU A 27 -8.34 12.82 10.82
C LEU A 27 -8.05 13.11 9.34
N ALA A 28 -7.41 12.19 8.63
CA ALA A 28 -7.19 12.30 7.19
C ALA A 28 -8.50 12.20 6.38
N GLY A 29 -9.61 11.81 7.01
CA GLY A 29 -10.92 11.70 6.38
C GLY A 29 -10.99 10.62 5.30
N TYR A 30 -10.21 9.54 5.44
CA TYR A 30 -10.00 8.55 4.37
C TYR A 30 -11.31 7.94 3.84
N LYS A 31 -12.32 7.76 4.71
CA LYS A 31 -13.65 7.25 4.34
C LYS A 31 -14.40 8.08 3.29
N LYS A 32 -14.01 9.35 3.11
CA LYS A 32 -14.58 10.22 2.07
C LYS A 32 -14.11 9.85 0.66
N TRP A 33 -12.97 9.15 0.56
CA TRP A 33 -12.28 8.87 -0.71
C TRP A 33 -12.19 7.38 -1.00
N ILE A 34 -11.99 6.54 0.01
CA ILE A 34 -11.95 5.09 -0.14
C ILE A 34 -13.38 4.58 -0.01
N LYS A 35 -14.00 4.23 -1.14
CA LYS A 35 -15.40 3.81 -1.17
C LYS A 35 -15.52 2.31 -0.87
N LYS A 36 -16.31 1.94 0.15
CA LYS A 36 -16.53 0.54 0.54
C LYS A 36 -17.11 -0.37 -0.55
N SER A 37 -17.82 0.22 -1.51
CA SER A 37 -18.39 -0.51 -2.66
C SER A 37 -17.33 -1.03 -3.64
N TYR A 38 -16.07 -0.59 -3.50
CA TYR A 38 -14.95 -1.07 -4.29
C TYR A 38 -14.00 -1.87 -3.41
N GLU A 39 -13.44 -2.93 -4.00
CA GLU A 39 -12.30 -3.61 -3.43
C GLU A 39 -11.13 -2.63 -3.24
N THR A 40 -10.33 -2.85 -2.21
CA THR A 40 -9.27 -1.92 -1.81
C THR A 40 -7.92 -2.61 -1.82
N ILE A 41 -7.05 -2.17 -2.73
CA ILE A 41 -5.66 -2.59 -2.77
C ILE A 41 -4.90 -1.92 -1.64
N LEU A 42 -4.21 -2.73 -0.84
CA LEU A 42 -3.22 -2.25 0.12
C LEU A 42 -1.84 -2.47 -0.50
N LYS A 43 -1.32 -1.43 -1.15
CA LYS A 43 0.03 -1.44 -1.70
C LYS A 43 1.01 -1.30 -0.54
N LEU A 44 1.65 -2.40 -0.17
CA LEU A 44 2.73 -2.39 0.82
C LEU A 44 3.98 -1.75 0.18
N ASN A 45 5.03 -1.56 0.97
CA ASN A 45 6.34 -1.15 0.49
C ASN A 45 7.42 -2.13 0.96
N LEU A 46 8.01 -2.89 0.04
CA LEU A 46 9.15 -3.78 0.28
C LEU A 46 10.42 -3.19 -0.31
N SER A 47 11.31 -2.71 0.57
CA SER A 47 12.61 -2.17 0.16
C SER A 47 13.71 -3.23 0.16
N TRP A 48 13.70 -4.09 1.17
CA TRP A 48 14.63 -5.21 1.32
C TRP A 48 13.86 -6.43 1.80
N SER A 49 14.29 -7.62 1.36
CA SER A 49 13.65 -8.85 1.84
C SER A 49 13.84 -9.02 3.34
N LEU A 50 15.05 -8.72 3.85
CA LEU A 50 15.34 -8.74 5.29
C LEU A 50 14.67 -7.55 6.00
N PHE A 51 14.22 -7.79 7.23
CA PHE A 51 13.65 -6.74 8.06
C PHE A 51 14.72 -5.76 8.54
N TYR A 52 14.50 -4.49 8.28
CA TYR A 52 15.21 -3.37 8.88
C TYR A 52 14.18 -2.31 9.31
N PRO A 53 14.34 -1.68 10.47
CA PRO A 53 13.49 -0.56 10.88
C PRO A 53 13.44 0.54 9.81
N ALA A 54 12.26 1.15 9.62
CA ALA A 54 11.98 2.21 8.63
C ALA A 54 12.21 1.85 7.14
N CYS A 55 12.57 0.60 6.84
CA CYS A 55 12.94 0.19 5.50
C CYS A 55 11.71 -0.20 4.65
N SER A 56 10.89 -1.11 5.17
CA SER A 56 9.66 -1.61 4.56
C SER A 56 8.45 -1.22 5.40
N THR A 57 7.22 -1.43 4.92
CA THR A 57 6.00 -1.25 5.74
C THR A 57 6.15 -2.08 7.03
N PRO A 58 6.23 -1.47 8.21
CA PRO A 58 6.40 -2.23 9.44
C PRO A 58 5.11 -2.99 9.79
N PRO A 59 5.23 -4.18 10.43
CA PRO A 59 4.09 -5.03 10.70
C PRO A 59 3.05 -4.39 11.63
N TRP A 60 3.48 -3.52 12.56
CA TRP A 60 2.56 -2.80 13.45
C TRP A 60 1.74 -1.72 12.72
N GLN A 61 2.31 -1.04 11.72
CA GLN A 61 1.54 -0.14 10.85
C GLN A 61 0.50 -0.93 10.06
N LEU A 62 0.92 -2.06 9.48
CA LEU A 62 0.03 -2.93 8.72
C LEU A 62 -1.13 -3.44 9.60
N ASP A 63 -0.84 -3.92 10.81
CA ASP A 63 -1.85 -4.40 11.77
C ASP A 63 -2.84 -3.29 12.14
N ALA A 64 -2.34 -2.08 12.44
CA ALA A 64 -3.20 -0.97 12.83
C ALA A 64 -4.09 -0.46 11.68
N VAL A 65 -3.57 -0.41 10.46
CA VAL A 65 -4.34 -0.04 9.25
C VAL A 65 -5.40 -1.10 8.96
N LEU A 66 -5.04 -2.39 8.99
CA LEU A 66 -5.99 -3.48 8.76
C LEU A 66 -7.07 -3.51 9.83
N LYS A 67 -6.72 -3.34 11.11
CA LYS A 67 -7.70 -3.23 12.19
C LYS A 67 -8.67 -2.09 11.93
N THR A 68 -8.15 -0.92 11.58
CA THR A 68 -8.99 0.27 11.36
C THR A 68 -9.94 0.07 10.18
N LEU A 69 -9.45 -0.46 9.05
CA LEU A 69 -10.28 -0.77 7.89
C LEU A 69 -11.35 -1.82 8.22
N THR A 70 -10.99 -2.88 8.94
CA THR A 70 -11.93 -3.93 9.34
C THR A 70 -13.00 -3.38 10.29
N ASP A 71 -12.60 -2.68 11.36
CA ASP A 71 -13.50 -2.04 12.33
C ASP A 71 -14.45 -1.04 11.63
N ASP A 72 -13.96 -0.39 10.57
CA ASP A 72 -14.72 0.57 9.79
C ASP A 72 -15.61 -0.07 8.71
N GLY A 73 -15.59 -1.40 8.55
CA GLY A 73 -16.44 -2.17 7.65
C GLY A 73 -15.96 -2.23 6.20
N TYR A 74 -14.64 -2.35 5.98
CA TYR A 74 -14.06 -2.71 4.68
C TYR A 74 -13.73 -4.21 4.68
N GLU A 75 -14.29 -4.95 3.74
CA GLU A 75 -14.21 -6.42 3.73
C GLU A 75 -13.25 -6.96 2.67
N ASN A 76 -13.12 -6.28 1.53
CA ASN A 76 -12.35 -6.75 0.38
C ASN A 76 -11.01 -6.02 0.28
N LEU A 77 -10.06 -6.43 1.12
CA LEU A 77 -8.70 -5.88 1.15
C LEU A 77 -7.73 -6.79 0.39
N ILE A 78 -6.92 -6.20 -0.49
CA ILE A 78 -5.98 -6.94 -1.34
C ILE A 78 -4.55 -6.44 -1.05
N PRO A 79 -3.81 -7.07 -0.13
CA PRO A 79 -2.42 -6.73 0.13
C PRO A 79 -1.53 -7.13 -1.03
N VAL A 80 -0.84 -6.16 -1.63
CA VAL A 80 0.03 -6.39 -2.79
C VAL A 80 1.41 -5.77 -2.63
N GLU A 81 2.38 -6.36 -3.29
CA GLU A 81 3.69 -5.76 -3.52
C GLU A 81 4.36 -6.37 -4.77
N ASN A 82 5.17 -5.58 -5.46
CA ASN A 82 5.96 -6.00 -6.61
C ASN A 82 7.39 -6.43 -6.22
N LYS A 83 8.04 -7.13 -7.14
CA LYS A 83 9.48 -7.39 -7.07
C LYS A 83 10.26 -6.16 -7.55
N THR A 84 11.36 -5.88 -6.87
CA THR A 84 12.43 -4.96 -7.30
C THR A 84 13.72 -5.76 -7.52
N VAL A 85 14.77 -5.08 -8.00
CA VAL A 85 16.08 -5.71 -8.27
C VAL A 85 16.73 -6.39 -7.06
N VAL A 86 16.40 -5.93 -5.83
CA VAL A 86 16.99 -6.44 -4.57
C VAL A 86 16.00 -7.20 -3.69
N THR A 87 14.78 -7.48 -4.18
CA THR A 87 13.73 -8.10 -3.36
C THR A 87 13.19 -9.40 -3.93
N ASN A 88 12.72 -10.26 -3.02
CA ASN A 88 11.83 -11.38 -3.33
C ASN A 88 10.53 -11.15 -2.54
N PRO A 89 9.38 -10.93 -3.19
CA PRO A 89 8.14 -10.57 -2.50
C PRO A 89 7.70 -11.55 -1.40
N TRP A 90 7.78 -12.86 -1.64
CA TRP A 90 7.41 -13.87 -0.64
C TRP A 90 8.39 -13.93 0.53
N LYS A 91 9.69 -13.91 0.24
CA LYS A 91 10.73 -13.85 1.27
C LYS A 91 10.57 -12.59 2.12
N GLY A 92 10.34 -11.46 1.47
CA GLY A 92 10.09 -10.16 2.08
C GLY A 92 8.86 -10.15 2.98
N ALA A 93 7.73 -10.63 2.49
CA ALA A 93 6.49 -10.74 3.27
C ALA A 93 6.67 -11.61 4.52
N LYS A 94 7.43 -12.70 4.42
CA LYS A 94 7.76 -13.57 5.57
C LYS A 94 8.69 -12.87 6.56
N GLN A 95 9.80 -12.30 6.08
CA GLN A 95 10.85 -11.71 6.92
C GLN A 95 10.40 -10.40 7.59
N ASN A 96 9.59 -9.57 6.92
CA ASN A 96 8.98 -8.36 7.47
C ASN A 96 7.71 -8.64 8.29
N LYS A 97 7.40 -9.92 8.55
CA LYS A 97 6.27 -10.37 9.39
C LYS A 97 4.89 -9.93 8.88
N TRP A 98 4.73 -9.72 7.57
CA TRP A 98 3.42 -9.41 6.99
C TRP A 98 2.50 -10.63 7.00
N LEU A 99 3.01 -11.81 6.66
CA LEU A 99 2.18 -13.02 6.57
C LEU A 99 1.36 -13.33 7.84
N PRO A 100 1.94 -13.35 9.06
CA PRO A 100 1.14 -13.57 10.27
C PRO A 100 0.13 -12.45 10.53
N VAL A 101 0.49 -11.19 10.25
CA VAL A 101 -0.44 -10.05 10.39
C VAL A 101 -1.60 -10.20 9.42
N LEU A 102 -1.34 -10.49 8.15
CA LEU A 102 -2.40 -10.72 7.15
C LEU A 102 -3.29 -11.91 7.52
N GLY A 103 -2.70 -12.98 8.05
CA GLY A 103 -3.42 -14.17 8.52
C GLY A 103 -4.44 -13.88 9.63
N LYS A 104 -4.14 -12.95 10.55
CA LYS A 104 -5.07 -12.48 11.61
C LYS A 104 -6.37 -11.90 11.03
N TYR A 105 -6.32 -11.37 9.81
CA TYR A 105 -7.46 -10.78 9.10
C TYR A 105 -8.00 -11.68 7.97
N GLY A 106 -7.55 -12.93 7.87
CA GLY A 106 -7.95 -13.84 6.79
C GLY A 106 -7.49 -13.41 5.39
N LEU A 107 -6.49 -12.52 5.30
CA LEU A 107 -6.01 -11.97 4.02
C LEU A 107 -4.84 -12.77 3.46
N ARG A 108 -4.82 -12.92 2.13
CA ARG A 108 -3.70 -13.51 1.40
C ARG A 108 -2.85 -12.42 0.77
N PHE A 109 -1.53 -12.53 0.92
CA PHE A 109 -0.59 -11.69 0.21
C PHE A 109 -0.55 -12.03 -1.29
N THR A 110 -0.64 -11.01 -2.16
CA THR A 110 -0.61 -11.17 -3.62
C THR A 110 0.63 -10.50 -4.20
N PRO A 111 1.67 -11.25 -4.62
CA PRO A 111 2.82 -10.69 -5.30
C PRO A 111 2.45 -10.26 -6.74
N LEU A 112 2.79 -9.03 -7.13
CA LEU A 112 2.45 -8.51 -8.46
C LEU A 112 3.24 -9.15 -9.60
N THR A 113 4.27 -9.93 -9.31
CA THR A 113 4.98 -10.72 -10.32
C THR A 113 4.16 -11.88 -10.88
N GLY A 114 3.08 -12.28 -10.19
CA GLY A 114 2.23 -13.41 -10.58
C GLY A 114 0.85 -13.03 -11.11
N VAL A 115 0.58 -11.74 -11.34
CA VAL A 115 -0.72 -11.26 -11.83
C VAL A 115 -0.64 -10.88 -13.31
N GLU A 116 -1.80 -10.80 -13.97
CA GLU A 116 -1.89 -10.32 -15.35
C GLU A 116 -1.53 -8.81 -15.43
N TRP A 117 -0.68 -8.46 -16.39
CA TRP A 117 -0.34 -7.07 -16.71
C TRP A 117 -0.92 -6.72 -18.06
N VAL A 118 -1.62 -5.59 -18.13
CA VAL A 118 -2.31 -5.13 -19.34
C VAL A 118 -1.74 -3.80 -19.79
N ASN A 119 -1.79 -3.56 -21.10
CA ASN A 119 -1.46 -2.25 -21.65
C ASN A 119 -2.46 -1.21 -21.11
N TYR A 120 -1.95 -0.05 -20.73
CA TYR A 120 -2.74 1.04 -20.19
C TYR A 120 -2.30 2.33 -20.86
N LYS A 121 -3.27 3.15 -21.28
CA LYS A 121 -2.98 4.50 -21.76
C LYS A 121 -3.41 5.48 -20.67
N PRO A 122 -2.48 6.18 -20.02
CA PRO A 122 -2.83 7.21 -19.06
C PRO A 122 -3.72 8.28 -19.69
N LYS A 123 -4.68 8.79 -18.91
CA LYS A 123 -5.64 9.80 -19.40
C LYS A 123 -5.03 11.20 -19.54
N GLY A 124 -3.98 11.48 -18.78
CA GLY A 124 -3.22 12.74 -18.85
C GLY A 124 -1.92 12.55 -19.63
N GLU A 125 -1.37 13.67 -20.07
CA GLU A 125 -0.06 13.73 -20.73
C GLU A 125 1.07 13.23 -19.81
N MET A 126 1.96 12.41 -20.36
CA MET A 126 3.01 11.72 -19.62
C MET A 126 4.40 12.15 -20.12
N LEU A 127 4.79 13.39 -19.81
CA LEU A 127 5.97 14.11 -20.34
C LEU A 127 7.19 13.22 -20.63
N ALA A 128 7.85 12.69 -19.59
CA ALA A 128 9.05 11.84 -19.75
C ALA A 128 8.72 10.34 -19.86
N LEU A 129 7.56 9.93 -19.36
CA LEU A 129 7.17 8.53 -19.29
C LEU A 129 6.88 7.97 -20.68
N ASP A 130 6.25 8.75 -21.57
CA ASP A 130 5.96 8.30 -22.94
C ASP A 130 7.25 8.07 -23.74
N GLU A 131 8.27 8.92 -23.57
CA GLU A 131 9.57 8.76 -24.22
C GLU A 131 10.33 7.54 -23.67
N LEU A 132 10.45 7.43 -22.34
CA LEU A 132 11.17 6.35 -21.68
C LEU A 132 10.59 4.96 -21.97
N PHE A 133 9.26 4.86 -22.01
CA PHE A 133 8.55 3.61 -22.23
C PHE A 133 8.06 3.44 -23.68
N GLN A 134 8.45 4.36 -24.59
CA GLN A 134 8.06 4.33 -26.00
C GLN A 134 6.54 4.18 -26.20
N GLY A 135 5.76 4.87 -25.36
CA GLY A 135 4.29 4.80 -25.34
C GLY A 135 3.69 3.48 -24.84
N THR A 136 4.49 2.53 -24.36
CA THR A 136 4.04 1.23 -23.86
C THR A 136 3.98 1.19 -22.33
N HIS A 137 2.87 1.65 -21.76
CA HIS A 137 2.65 1.52 -20.31
C HIS A 137 1.88 0.26 -20.00
N LYS A 138 2.32 -0.46 -18.96
CA LYS A 138 1.60 -1.60 -18.41
C LYS A 138 1.27 -1.37 -16.96
N ILE A 139 0.09 -1.82 -16.55
CA ILE A 139 -0.31 -1.87 -15.14
C ILE A 139 -0.82 -3.27 -14.81
N PRO A 140 -0.76 -3.69 -13.53
CA PRO A 140 -1.39 -4.93 -13.11
C PRO A 140 -2.90 -4.78 -13.27
N LYS A 141 -3.55 -5.72 -13.98
CA LYS A 141 -5.00 -5.68 -14.25
C LYS A 141 -5.84 -5.62 -12.98
N ILE A 142 -5.33 -6.21 -11.89
CA ILE A 142 -5.98 -6.17 -10.58
C ILE A 142 -6.19 -4.75 -10.04
N PHE A 143 -5.46 -3.72 -10.52
CA PHE A 143 -5.66 -2.33 -10.11
C PHE A 143 -6.88 -1.66 -10.74
N MET A 144 -7.44 -2.24 -11.79
CA MET A 144 -8.57 -1.66 -12.51
C MET A 144 -9.83 -1.65 -11.63
N ASN A 145 -10.49 -0.48 -11.56
CA ASN A 145 -11.74 -0.28 -10.82
C ASN A 145 -11.65 -0.66 -9.33
N LYS A 146 -10.51 -0.40 -8.67
CA LYS A 146 -10.33 -0.62 -7.22
C LYS A 146 -9.85 0.66 -6.54
N ASN A 147 -10.10 0.77 -5.23
CA ASN A 147 -9.40 1.76 -4.42
C ASN A 147 -7.93 1.32 -4.26
N VAL A 148 -7.05 2.29 -3.98
CA VAL A 148 -5.67 2.02 -3.60
C VAL A 148 -5.33 2.82 -2.35
N ILE A 149 -4.86 2.14 -1.31
CA ILE A 149 -4.17 2.73 -0.17
C ILE A 149 -2.71 2.28 -0.26
N HIS A 150 -1.79 3.25 -0.29
CA HIS A 150 -0.36 2.98 -0.33
C HIS A 150 0.23 3.17 1.08
N LEU A 151 1.08 2.24 1.51
CA LEU A 151 1.85 2.32 2.75
C LEU A 151 3.35 2.54 2.44
N PRO A 152 3.72 3.70 1.86
CA PRO A 152 5.11 3.98 1.47
C PRO A 152 6.02 4.14 2.69
N THR A 153 7.33 3.98 2.48
CA THR A 153 8.35 4.46 3.42
C THR A 153 9.15 5.57 2.77
N GLN A 154 9.54 6.56 3.56
CA GLN A 154 10.51 7.58 3.15
C GLN A 154 11.91 7.09 3.53
N LYS A 155 12.81 7.14 2.56
CA LYS A 155 14.21 6.72 2.72
C LYS A 155 15.07 7.55 1.78
N THR A 156 16.34 7.74 2.15
CA THR A 156 17.35 8.24 1.23
C THR A 156 17.68 7.13 0.22
N HIS A 157 17.83 7.50 -1.05
CA HIS A 157 18.31 6.59 -2.08
C HIS A 157 19.81 6.79 -2.21
N GLY A 158 20.61 5.76 -1.92
CA GLY A 158 22.06 5.79 -2.14
C GLY A 158 22.36 5.56 -3.61
N HIS A 159 23.29 6.33 -4.15
CA HIS A 159 23.91 6.14 -5.47
C HIS A 159 25.40 6.00 -5.28
#